data_AF-A0A957IZI9-F1
#
_entry.id   AF-A0A957IZI9-F1
#
_cell.length_a   1.000
_cell.length_b   1.000
_cell.length_c   1.000
_cell.angle_alpha   90.00
_cell.angle_beta   90.00
_cell.angle_gamma   90.00
#
_symmetry.space_group_name_H-M   'P 1'
#
loop_
_entity.id
_entity.type
_entity.pdbx_description
1 polymer ?
#
loop_
_entity_poly.entity_id
_entity_poly.type
_entity_poly.pdbx_seq_one_letter_code
_entity_poly.pdbx_strand_id
1 'polypeptide(L)'
;MADKVAASLQRRGLIAHTVRVKFRWADFTTFTRQKTLEVGIDDAERIYALALAIWEAHWPPGQRMRLIGVGVAGLAEAQGKQLGFEF
;
A
#
# COMPACT_ATOMS: atom_id res chain seq x y z
N MET A 1 0.13 -1.52 10.19
CA MET A 1 0.90 -0.57 9.34
C MET A 1 0.05 -0.11 8.16
N ALA A 2 -0.58 -1.05 7.45
CA ALA A 2 -1.63 -0.76 6.49
C ALA A 2 -2.76 0.10 7.11
N ASP A 3 -3.18 -0.18 8.35
CA ASP A 3 -4.23 0.59 9.05
C ASP A 3 -3.89 2.08 9.19
N LYS A 4 -2.63 2.40 9.50
CA LYS A 4 -2.17 3.79 9.61
C LYS A 4 -2.17 4.49 8.25
N VAL A 5 -1.88 3.75 7.18
CA VAL A 5 -1.91 4.26 5.81
C VAL A 5 -3.35 4.50 5.36
N ALA A 6 -4.21 3.50 5.53
CA ALA A 6 -5.65 3.57 5.26
C ALA A 6 -6.30 4.73 6.02
N ALA A 7 -6.10 4.82 7.34
CA ALA A 7 -6.61 5.91 8.15
C ALA A 7 -6.08 7.29 7.70
N SER A 8 -4.87 7.37 7.15
CA SER A 8 -4.33 8.62 6.60
C SER A 8 -5.01 9.00 5.28
N LEU A 9 -5.27 8.02 4.40
CA LEU A 9 -5.99 8.21 3.15
C LEU A 9 -7.44 8.66 3.41
N GLN A 10 -8.15 7.93 4.26
CA GLN A 10 -9.55 8.20 4.63
C GLN A 10 -9.71 9.58 5.27
N ARG A 11 -8.85 9.93 6.25
CA ARG A 11 -8.87 11.27 6.87
C ARG A 11 -8.64 12.42 5.88
N ARG A 12 -8.00 12.15 4.75
CA ARG A 12 -7.69 13.14 3.72
C ARG A 12 -8.66 13.08 2.54
N GLY A 13 -9.64 12.17 2.55
CA GLY A 13 -10.54 11.95 1.42
C GLY A 13 -9.81 11.50 0.15
N LEU A 14 -8.74 10.70 0.29
CA LEU A 14 -7.91 10.25 -0.82
C LEU A 14 -8.03 8.74 -1.01
N ILE A 15 -7.87 8.31 -2.26
CA ILE A 15 -7.58 6.93 -2.65
C ILE A 15 -6.15 6.84 -3.21
N ALA A 16 -5.58 5.65 -3.19
CA ALA A 16 -4.28 5.37 -3.78
C ALA A 16 -4.35 4.26 -4.83
N HIS A 17 -3.62 4.43 -5.92
CA HIS A 17 -3.54 3.43 -6.99
C HIS A 17 -2.34 2.50 -6.86
N THR A 18 -1.32 2.88 -6.08
CA THR A 18 -0.09 2.09 -5.95
C THR A 18 0.20 1.76 -4.51
N VAL A 19 0.44 0.48 -4.22
CA VAL A 19 1.01 0.02 -2.94
C VAL A 19 2.48 -0.28 -3.13
N ARG A 20 3.33 0.20 -2.23
CA ARG A 20 4.77 -0.05 -2.24
C ARG A 20 5.24 -0.64 -0.93
N VAL A 21 6.19 -1.57 -1.00
CA VAL A 21 6.89 -2.14 0.15
C VAL A 21 8.37 -1.81 0.03
N LYS A 22 8.90 -1.18 1.08
CA LYS A 22 10.31 -0.81 1.22
C LYS A 22 10.98 -1.75 2.20
N PHE A 23 12.13 -2.27 1.80
CA PHE A 23 12.99 -3.14 2.58
C PHE A 23 14.33 -2.45 2.79
N ARG A 24 14.88 -2.56 3.99
CA ARG A 24 16.28 -2.25 4.24
C ARG A 24 16.94 -3.43 4.92
N TRP A 25 18.00 -3.93 4.32
CA TRP A 25 18.82 -4.99 4.87
C TRP A 25 19.79 -4.48 5.94
N ALA A 26 20.46 -5.40 6.62
CA ALA A 26 21.43 -5.10 7.67
C ALA A 26 22.65 -4.31 7.21
N ASP A 27 23.02 -4.43 5.93
CA ASP A 27 24.07 -3.70 5.22
C ASP A 27 23.62 -2.30 4.74
N PHE A 28 22.42 -1.86 5.12
CA PHE A 28 21.76 -0.61 4.69
C PHE A 28 21.30 -0.56 3.23
N THR A 29 21.48 -1.64 2.46
CA THR A 29 20.95 -1.72 1.10
C THR A 29 19.42 -1.66 1.14
N THR A 30 18.84 -0.78 0.33
CA THR A 30 17.40 -0.50 0.32
C THR A 30 16.79 -0.94 -1.00
N PHE A 31 15.72 -1.74 -0.92
CA PHE A 31 14.93 -2.15 -2.07
C PHE A 31 13.50 -1.66 -1.90
N THR A 32 12.87 -1.30 -3.01
CA THR A 32 11.43 -1.01 -3.03
C THR A 32 10.81 -1.83 -4.14
N ARG A 33 9.65 -2.41 -3.85
CA ARG A 33 8.78 -3.07 -4.81
C ARG A 33 7.41 -2.46 -4.69
N GLN A 34 6.68 -2.42 -5.80
CA GLN A 34 5.37 -1.78 -5.84
C GLN A 34 4.45 -2.50 -6.82
N LYS A 35 3.15 -2.35 -6.59
CA LYS A 35 2.10 -2.82 -7.48
C LYS A 35 1.10 -1.69 -7.65
N THR A 36 0.75 -1.40 -8.91
CA THR A 36 -0.25 -0.41 -9.28
C THR A 36 -1.54 -1.13 -9.69
N LEU A 37 -2.67 -0.57 -9.30
CA LEU A 37 -4.02 -1.01 -9.63
C LEU A 37 -4.72 0.11 -10.39
N GLU A 38 -5.61 -0.28 -11.30
CA GLU A 38 -6.48 0.68 -11.99
C GLU A 38 -7.50 1.30 -11.04
N VAL A 39 -8.04 0.50 -10.12
CA VAL A 39 -8.99 0.96 -9.09
C VAL A 39 -8.23 1.46 -7.87
N GLY A 40 -8.53 2.70 -7.45
CA GLY A 40 -7.96 3.28 -6.25
C GLY A 40 -8.53 2.65 -4.97
N ILE A 41 -7.70 2.58 -3.94
CA ILE A 41 -8.00 1.92 -2.66
C ILE A 41 -7.67 2.84 -1.48
N ASP A 42 -8.43 2.70 -0.40
CA ASP A 42 -8.20 3.40 0.86
C ASP A 42 -8.44 2.50 2.10
N ASP A 43 -8.74 1.21 1.89
CA ASP A 43 -9.00 0.26 2.95
C ASP A 43 -7.74 -0.51 3.39
N ALA A 44 -7.67 -0.84 4.68
CA ALA A 44 -6.48 -1.46 5.27
C ALA A 44 -6.26 -2.90 4.79
N GLU A 45 -7.34 -3.65 4.55
CA GLU A 45 -7.30 -5.06 4.16
C GLU A 45 -6.64 -5.23 2.80
N ARG A 46 -7.08 -4.43 1.80
CA ARG A 46 -6.56 -4.47 0.45
C ARG A 46 -5.13 -3.94 0.36
N ILE A 47 -4.80 -2.90 1.12
CA ILE A 47 -3.41 -2.41 1.25
C ILE A 47 -2.52 -3.51 1.84
N TYR A 48 -2.97 -4.20 2.88
CA TYR A 48 -2.24 -5.30 3.50
C TYR A 48 -2.04 -6.47 2.54
N ALA A 49 -3.11 -6.93 1.88
CA ALA A 49 -3.05 -8.05 0.94
C ALA A 49 -2.06 -7.78 -0.21
N LEU A 50 -2.07 -6.57 -0.77
CA LEU A 50 -1.13 -6.18 -1.83
C LEU A 50 0.31 -6.11 -1.32
N ALA A 51 0.51 -5.57 -0.11
CA ALA A 51 1.84 -5.52 0.50
C ALA A 51 2.39 -6.92 0.76
N LEU A 52 1.54 -7.85 1.24
CA LEU A 52 1.91 -9.24 1.46
C LEU A 52 2.25 -9.94 0.15
N ALA A 53 1.45 -9.76 -0.90
CA ALA A 53 1.75 -10.34 -2.21
C ALA A 53 3.07 -9.81 -2.81
N ILE A 54 3.35 -8.51 -2.64
CA ILE A 54 4.64 -7.91 -3.06
C ILE A 54 5.79 -8.54 -2.27
N TRP A 55 5.60 -8.74 -0.96
CA TRP A 55 6.59 -9.35 -0.08
C TRP A 55 6.88 -10.79 -0.49
N GLU A 56 5.87 -11.63 -0.60
CA GLU A 56 6.02 -13.06 -0.93
C GLU A 56 6.72 -13.28 -2.27
N ALA A 57 6.41 -12.44 -3.27
CA ALA A 57 7.02 -12.54 -4.59
C ALA A 57 8.50 -12.12 -4.65
N HIS A 58 9.00 -11.38 -3.65
CA HIS A 58 10.33 -10.75 -3.71
C HIS A 58 11.18 -11.00 -2.47
N TRP A 59 10.76 -11.86 -1.55
CA TRP A 59 11.46 -12.11 -0.29
C TRP A 59 12.71 -12.99 -0.52
N PRO A 60 13.94 -12.45 -0.31
CA PRO A 60 15.14 -13.27 -0.40
C PRO A 60 15.33 -14.07 0.90
N PRO A 61 15.59 -15.38 0.82
CA PRO A 61 15.88 -16.17 2.02
C PRO A 61 17.22 -15.74 2.66
N GLY A 62 17.29 -15.81 3.99
CA GLY A 62 18.55 -15.71 4.75
C GLY A 62 19.06 -14.30 5.06
N GLN A 63 18.38 -13.23 4.64
CA GLN A 63 18.81 -11.85 4.90
C GLN A 63 18.21 -11.28 6.20
N ARG A 64 19.05 -10.69 7.06
CA ARG A 64 18.58 -9.94 8.24
C ARG A 64 18.01 -8.59 7.81
N MET A 65 16.78 -8.32 8.19
CA MET A 65 16.08 -7.08 7.84
C MET A 65 16.18 -6.05 8.97
N ARG A 66 16.49 -4.80 8.63
CA ARG A 66 16.49 -3.64 9.54
C ARG A 66 15.20 -2.85 9.48
N LEU A 67 14.56 -2.83 8.31
CA LEU A 67 13.32 -2.09 8.12
C LEU A 67 12.44 -2.78 7.09
N ILE A 68 11.15 -2.81 7.41
CA ILE A 68 10.06 -3.04 6.46
C ILE A 68 9.05 -1.91 6.60
N GLY A 69 8.64 -1.35 5.47
CA GLY A 69 7.67 -0.25 5.43
C GLY A 69 6.68 -0.43 4.28
N VAL A 70 5.41 -0.15 4.53
CA VAL A 70 4.37 -0.07 3.49
C VAL A 70 4.02 1.38 3.29
N GLY A 71 3.91 1.77 2.03
CA GLY A 71 3.44 3.09 1.63
C GLY A 71 2.54 3.01 0.41
N VAL A 72 1.99 4.16 0.04
CA VAL A 72 1.08 4.29 -1.11
C VAL A 72 1.52 5.42 -2.04
N ALA A 73 1.18 5.34 -3.32
CA ALA A 73 1.44 6.33 -4.35
C ALA A 73 0.24 6.44 -5.31
N GLY A 74 0.32 7.36 -6.28
CA GLY A 74 -0.78 7.61 -7.22
C GLY A 74 -2.03 8.02 -6.45
N LEU A 75 -1.93 9.11 -5.68
CA LEU A 75 -3.03 9.58 -4.86
C LEU A 75 -4.02 10.34 -5.74
N ALA A 76 -5.31 10.08 -5.55
CA ALA A 76 -6.41 10.79 -6.18
C ALA A 76 -7.46 11.13 -5.13
N GLU A 77 -8.27 12.15 -5.38
CA GLU A 77 -9.45 12.40 -4.55
C GLU A 77 -10.40 11.21 -4.66
N ALA A 78 -10.96 10.81 -3.52
CA ALA A 78 -12.05 9.85 -3.50
C ALA A 78 -13.25 10.53 -4.17
N GLN A 79 -13.45 10.28 -5.46
CA GLN A 79 -14.64 10.73 -6.17
C GLN A 79 -15.83 10.23 -5.36
N GLY A 80 -16.65 11.18 -4.88
CA GLY A 80 -17.72 10.92 -3.93
C GLY A 80 -18.48 9.68 -4.36
N LYS A 81 -18.49 8.67 -3.48
CA LYS A 81 -19.21 7.41 -3.65
C LYS A 81 -20.61 7.77 -4.14
N GLN A 82 -20.86 7.63 -5.45
CA GLN A 82 -22.13 8.04 -6.03
C GLN A 82 -23.17 7.12 -5.40
N LEU A 83 -23.94 7.67 -4.46
CA LEU A 83 -25.09 7.00 -3.89
C LEU A 83 -26.06 6.84 -5.05
N GLY A 84 -26.06 5.66 -5.66
CA GLY A 84 -27.14 5.25 -6.54
C GLY A 84 -28.40 5.24 -5.69
N PHE A 85 -29.21 6.28 -5.81
CA PHE A 85 -30.60 6.22 -5.40
C PHE A 85 -31.31 5.38 -6.46
N GLU A 86 -31.53 4.11 -6.16
CA GLU A 86 -32.53 3.32 -6.87
C GLU A 86 -33.91 3.75 -6.35
N PHE A 87 -34.77 4.19 -7.28
CA PHE A 87 -36.18 4.52 -7.07
C PHE A 87 -37.04 3.25 -7.06
#